data_AF-A0A6I4HW81-F1
#
_entry.id   AF-A0A6I4HW81-F1
#
_cell.length_a   1.000
_cell.length_b   1.000
_cell.length_c   1.000
_cell.angle_alpha   90.00
_cell.angle_beta   90.00
_cell.angle_gamma   90.00
#
_symmetry.space_group_name_H-M   'P 1'
#
loop_
_entity.id
_entity.type
_entity.pdbx_description
1 polymer ?
#
loop_
_entity_poly.entity_id
_entity_poly.type
_entity_poly.pdbx_seq_one_letter_code
_entity_poly.pdbx_strand_id
1 'polypeptide(L)'
;MTDYKEKLGVLADKLKKDTPKTPIQEVHPIKQTAAVKEEEVQLNVWIPKPLLKRMKSYGVEYDTSLKDISIDALSTFLDAKLKKST
;
A
#
# COMPACT_ATOMS: atom_id res chain seq x y z
N MET A 1 -37.08 49.20 -22.32
CA MET A 1 -36.83 47.75 -22.47
C MET A 1 -35.42 47.42 -23.02
N THR A 2 -34.49 48.37 -23.08
CA THR A 2 -33.11 48.21 -23.57
C THR A 2 -32.17 47.60 -22.52
N ASP A 3 -32.40 47.89 -21.24
CA ASP A 3 -31.60 47.47 -20.08
C ASP A 3 -31.41 45.95 -19.93
N TYR A 4 -32.42 45.16 -20.32
CA TYR A 4 -32.38 43.71 -20.12
C TYR A 4 -31.45 43.00 -21.13
N LYS A 5 -31.43 43.50 -22.36
CA LYS A 5 -30.62 42.92 -23.44
C LYS A 5 -29.13 43.20 -23.22
N GLU A 6 -28.81 44.36 -22.64
CA GLU A 6 -27.44 44.71 -22.24
C GLU A 6 -26.93 43.84 -21.09
N LYS A 7 -27.76 43.58 -20.07
CA LYS A 7 -27.40 42.69 -18.93
C LYS A 7 -27.11 41.25 -19.37
N LEU A 8 -27.82 40.74 -20.38
CA LEU A 8 -27.56 39.42 -20.95
C LEU A 8 -26.23 39.37 -21.73
N GLY A 9 -25.91 40.43 -22.48
CA GLY A 9 -24.62 40.54 -23.17
C GLY A 9 -23.44 40.54 -22.20
N VAL A 10 -23.53 41.36 -21.14
CA VAL A 10 -22.50 41.44 -20.09
C VAL A 10 -22.33 40.11 -19.35
N LEU A 11 -23.41 39.37 -19.11
CA LEU A 11 -23.34 38.06 -18.46
C LEU A 11 -22.68 37.01 -19.37
N ALA A 12 -23.02 37.00 -20.66
CA ALA A 12 -22.42 36.09 -21.65
C ALA A 12 -20.91 36.36 -21.83
N ASP A 13 -20.49 37.61 -21.79
CA ASP A 13 -19.07 37.98 -21.85
C ASP A 13 -18.30 37.58 -20.58
N LYS A 14 -18.92 37.68 -19.41
CA LYS A 14 -18.33 37.20 -18.14
C LYS A 14 -18.18 35.67 -18.14
N LEU A 15 -19.19 34.94 -18.60
CA LEU A 15 -19.16 33.47 -18.63
C LEU A 15 -18.11 32.90 -19.59
N LYS A 16 -17.78 33.63 -20.66
CA LYS A 16 -16.74 33.24 -21.62
C LYS A 16 -15.33 33.59 -21.16
N LYS A 17 -15.17 34.63 -20.34
CA LYS A 17 -13.86 35.13 -19.89
C LYS A 17 -13.41 34.52 -18.56
N ASP A 18 -14.33 34.23 -17.65
CA ASP A 18 -14.01 33.58 -16.39
C ASP A 18 -14.08 32.06 -16.54
N THR A 19 -12.91 31.41 -16.58
CA THR A 19 -12.84 29.97 -16.38
C THR A 19 -13.36 29.65 -14.97
N PRO A 20 -14.32 28.73 -14.82
CA PRO A 20 -14.87 28.38 -13.51
C PRO A 20 -13.72 27.84 -12.63
N LYS A 21 -13.32 28.62 -11.63
CA LYS A 21 -12.42 28.17 -10.57
C LYS A 21 -13.20 27.19 -9.70
N THR A 22 -13.13 25.91 -10.07
CA THR A 22 -13.57 24.85 -9.17
C THR A 22 -12.68 24.91 -7.92
N PRO A 23 -13.24 24.79 -6.71
CA PRO A 23 -12.44 24.61 -5.50
C PRO A 23 -11.77 23.24 -5.61
N ILE A 24 -10.60 23.20 -6.24
CA ILE A 24 -9.74 22.04 -6.27
C ILE A 24 -9.18 21.89 -4.86
N GLN A 25 -9.66 20.86 -4.18
CA GLN A 25 -9.15 20.48 -2.87
C GLN A 25 -7.79 19.82 -3.07
N GLU A 26 -6.72 20.56 -2.79
CA GLU A 26 -5.36 20.04 -2.85
C GLU A 26 -5.14 19.04 -1.70
N VAL A 27 -5.20 17.75 -2.01
CA VAL A 27 -4.87 16.70 -1.03
C VAL A 27 -3.36 16.53 -0.98
N HIS A 28 -2.78 16.83 0.19
CA HIS A 28 -1.37 16.55 0.45
C HIS A 28 -1.25 15.11 0.95
N PRO A 29 -0.35 14.29 0.35
CA PRO A 29 -0.09 12.96 0.85
C PRO A 29 0.38 13.06 2.31
N ILE A 30 -0.32 12.36 3.20
CA ILE A 30 0.12 12.21 4.57
C ILE A 30 1.48 11.51 4.48
N LYS A 31 2.56 12.21 4.86
CA LYS A 31 3.89 11.61 4.93
C LYS A 31 3.79 10.46 5.93
N GLN A 32 3.65 9.25 5.42
CA GLN A 32 3.78 8.06 6.23
C GLN A 32 5.20 8.13 6.80
N THR A 33 5.31 8.37 8.10
CA THR A 33 6.54 8.15 8.85
C THR A 33 6.94 6.72 8.51
N ALA A 34 7.94 6.58 7.65
CA ALA A 34 8.50 5.31 7.30
C ALA A 34 9.05 4.73 8.60
N ALA A 35 8.27 3.85 9.23
CA ALA A 35 8.81 2.93 10.22
C ALA A 35 10.05 2.32 9.57
N VAL A 36 11.17 2.35 10.29
CA VAL A 36 12.43 1.74 9.86
C VAL A 36 12.14 0.27 9.66
N LYS A 37 11.73 -0.10 8.45
CA LYS A 37 11.63 -1.48 8.01
C LYS A 37 13.07 -1.93 7.91
N GLU A 38 13.40 -2.98 8.66
CA GLU A 38 14.67 -3.68 8.49
C GLU A 38 14.88 -3.99 6.99
N GLU A 39 16.13 -4.10 6.55
CA GLU A 39 16.44 -4.42 5.16
C GLU A 39 15.94 -5.84 4.81
N GLU A 40 14.69 -5.93 4.37
CA GLU A 40 14.07 -7.20 3.96
C GLU A 40 14.62 -7.64 2.61
N VAL A 41 15.20 -8.84 2.55
CA VAL A 41 15.64 -9.47 1.31
C VAL A 41 14.63 -10.52 0.86
N GLN A 42 14.34 -10.57 -0.44
CA GLN A 42 13.45 -11.58 -1.01
C GLN A 42 14.14 -12.95 -1.09
N LEU A 43 13.49 -13.96 -0.52
CA LEU A 43 13.91 -15.36 -0.62
C LEU A 43 13.06 -16.10 -1.67
N ASN A 44 13.70 -16.55 -2.75
CA ASN A 44 13.06 -17.34 -3.80
C ASN A 44 13.50 -18.81 -3.71
N VAL A 45 12.60 -19.69 -3.28
CA VAL A 45 12.88 -21.12 -3.11
C VAL A 45 11.76 -21.96 -3.70
N TRP A 46 12.13 -23.01 -4.44
CA TRP A 46 11.21 -24.03 -4.89
C TRP A 46 10.94 -25.03 -3.77
N ILE A 47 9.67 -25.14 -3.35
CA ILE A 47 9.25 -26.08 -2.31
C ILE A 47 8.17 -27.05 -2.82
N PRO A 48 8.07 -28.25 -2.24
CA PRO A 48 7.00 -29.18 -2.58
C PRO A 48 5.61 -28.56 -2.33
N LYS A 49 4.70 -28.73 -3.30
CA LYS A 49 3.28 -28.34 -3.17
C LYS A 49 2.60 -28.79 -1.86
N PRO A 50 2.80 -30.01 -1.33
CA PRO A 50 2.18 -30.41 -0.07
C PRO A 50 2.68 -29.60 1.14
N LEU A 51 3.94 -29.17 1.12
CA LEU A 51 4.52 -28.36 2.19
C LEU A 51 3.87 -26.97 2.23
N LEU A 52 3.74 -26.33 1.07
CA LEU A 52 3.05 -25.04 0.96
C LEU A 52 1.61 -25.11 1.48
N LYS A 53 0.88 -26.20 1.19
CA LYS A 53 -0.48 -26.40 1.71
C LYS A 53 -0.51 -26.45 3.23
N ARG A 54 0.40 -27.21 3.84
CA ARG A 54 0.50 -27.32 5.31
C ARG A 54 0.84 -25.99 5.96
N MET A 55 1.80 -25.25 5.41
CA MET A 55 2.17 -23.92 5.93
C MET A 55 0.98 -22.95 5.87
N LYS A 56 0.20 -22.98 4.79
CA LYS A 56 -1.01 -22.15 4.66
C LYS A 56 -2.09 -22.55 5.65
N SER A 57 -2.35 -23.85 5.84
CA SER A 57 -3.31 -24.33 6.84
C SER A 57 -2.91 -23.87 8.24
N TYR A 58 -1.63 -24.02 8.60
CA TYR A 58 -1.11 -23.53 9.87
C TYR A 58 -1.28 -22.00 10.02
N GLY A 59 -0.95 -21.23 8.98
CA GLY A 59 -1.14 -19.77 9.02
C GLY A 59 -2.60 -19.36 9.26
N VAL A 60 -3.56 -20.12 8.73
CA VAL A 60 -5.00 -19.89 8.98
C VAL A 60 -5.41 -20.28 10.40
N GLU A 61 -4.88 -21.38 10.94
CA GLU A 61 -5.21 -21.87 12.28
C GLU A 61 -4.69 -20.95 13.39
N TYR A 62 -3.50 -20.39 13.22
CA TYR A 62 -2.80 -19.61 14.25
C TYR A 62 -2.72 -18.11 13.95
N ASP A 63 -3.41 -17.63 12.91
CA ASP A 63 -3.40 -16.23 12.45
C ASP A 63 -1.97 -15.68 12.26
N THR A 64 -1.11 -16.49 11.63
CA THR A 64 0.30 -16.16 11.40
C THR A 64 0.59 -16.02 9.92
N SER A 65 1.43 -15.04 9.56
CA SER A 65 1.79 -14.85 8.16
C SER A 65 2.77 -15.93 7.69
N LEU A 66 2.71 -16.27 6.40
CA LEU A 66 3.65 -17.23 5.80
C LEU A 66 5.12 -16.78 5.95
N LYS A 67 5.34 -15.47 5.99
CA LYS A 67 6.66 -14.87 6.20
C LYS A 67 7.17 -15.16 7.61
N ASP A 68 6.34 -14.95 8.63
CA ASP A 68 6.73 -15.16 10.03
C ASP A 68 7.02 -16.65 10.29
N ILE A 69 6.16 -17.54 9.76
CA ILE A 69 6.39 -18.99 9.82
C ILE A 69 7.72 -19.37 9.16
N SER A 70 8.06 -18.74 8.03
CA SER A 70 9.30 -19.02 7.33
C SER A 70 10.53 -18.51 8.11
N ILE A 71 10.44 -17.33 8.71
CA ILE A 71 11.50 -16.75 9.53
C ILE A 71 11.75 -17.63 10.76
N ASP A 72 10.70 -18.01 11.48
CA ASP A 72 10.80 -18.84 12.69
C ASP A 72 11.44 -20.21 12.41
N ALA A 73 10.98 -20.88 11.34
CA ALA A 73 11.52 -22.17 10.93
C ALA A 73 13.00 -22.08 10.52
N LEU A 74 13.39 -21.04 9.77
CA LEU A 74 14.77 -20.83 9.34
C LEU A 74 15.68 -20.45 10.51
N SER A 75 15.24 -19.56 11.40
CA SER A 75 15.99 -19.18 12.60
C SER A 75 16.24 -20.39 13.48
N THR A 76 15.18 -21.13 13.81
CA THR A 76 15.25 -22.33 14.65
C THR A 76 16.18 -23.39 14.05
N PHE A 77 16.12 -23.59 12.73
CA PHE A 77 17.01 -24.52 12.04
C PHE A 77 18.49 -24.12 12.17
N LEU A 78 18.81 -22.84 11.97
CA LEU A 78 20.18 -22.33 12.07
C LEU A 78 20.69 -22.42 13.52
N ASP A 79 19.89 -22.00 14.49
CA ASP A 79 20.24 -22.06 15.91
C ASP A 79 20.48 -23.49 16.39
N ALA A 80 19.63 -24.43 15.95
CA ALA A 80 19.78 -25.84 16.28
C ALA A 80 21.03 -26.48 15.65
N LYS A 81 21.49 -25.98 14.50
CA LYS A 81 22.72 -26.44 13.86
C LYS A 81 23.96 -25.83 14.50
N LEU A 82 23.90 -24.56 14.89
CA LEU A 82 24.99 -23.87 15.58
C LEU A 82 25.29 -24.53 16.93
N LYS A 83 24.25 -24.84 17.72
CA LYS A 83 24.36 -25.54 19.02
C LYS A 83 24.94 -26.96 18.94
N LYS A 84 24.85 -27.62 17.77
CA LYS A 84 25.40 -28.97 17.57
C LYS A 84 26.86 -28.97 17.10
N SER A 85 27.39 -27.80 16.74
CA SER A 85 28.76 -27.64 16.24
C SER A 85 29.75 -27.18 17.32
N THR A 86 29.30 -27.02 18.57
CA THR A 86 30.10 -26.68 19.76
C THR A 86 30.04 -27.86 20.72
#